data_AF-A0A1H7US22-F1
#
_entry.id   AF-A0A1H7US22-F1
#
_cell.length_a   1.000
_cell.length_b   1.000
_cell.length_c   1.000
_cell.angle_alpha   90.00
_cell.angle_beta   90.00
_cell.angle_gamma   90.00
#
_symmetry.space_group_name_H-M   'P 1'
#
loop_
_entity.id
_entity.type
_entity.pdbx_description
1 polymer ?
#
loop_
_entity_poly.entity_id
_entity_poly.type
_entity_poly.pdbx_seq_one_letter_code
_entity_poly.pdbx_strand_id
1 'polypeptide(L)'
;MKHTLLFLFIISFLNCCTSSTKEEKQHLVKKQNKLESEKINTSPKTLIKSGDTIVIKQVHQIENYDRFTIKSSSYLWVTKKDTLDFKIHVREYITDSSKTHVHIDIRHSETVFFSTALKHLKNCIPIIQKDFALKNLGSIQFEGPNAYKDFSTYLPKEYESKYGNEKINYLQVNDFLMQSSMNPEFKKILFSLKKETYEYSIEKFQIRDSIISGITILVRIKNDK
;
A
#
# COMPACT_ATOMS: atom_id res chain seq x y z
N MET A 1 -22.10 -1.44 26.81
CA MET A 1 -23.09 -1.11 25.76
C MET A 1 -22.68 0.09 24.86
N LYS A 2 -21.38 0.31 24.61
CA LYS A 2 -20.87 1.43 23.77
C LYS A 2 -20.24 1.00 22.43
N HIS A 3 -20.17 -0.31 22.15
CA HIS A 3 -19.57 -0.86 20.92
C HIS A 3 -20.59 -1.20 19.82
N THR A 4 -21.89 -1.05 20.09
CA THR A 4 -22.97 -1.43 19.17
C THR A 4 -23.29 -0.33 18.14
N LEU A 5 -22.87 0.92 18.35
CA LEU A 5 -23.18 2.01 17.41
C LEU A 5 -22.20 2.13 16.23
N LEU A 6 -20.92 1.77 16.42
CA LEU A 6 -19.97 1.61 15.31
C LEU A 6 -20.39 0.48 14.33
N PHE A 7 -21.30 -0.39 14.79
CA PHE A 7 -21.84 -1.52 14.04
C PHE A 7 -22.86 -1.10 12.97
N LEU A 8 -23.65 -0.04 13.22
CA LEU A 8 -24.59 0.54 12.26
C LEU A 8 -23.92 1.53 11.29
N PHE A 9 -22.65 1.85 11.51
CA PHE A 9 -21.87 2.79 10.72
C PHE A 9 -21.50 2.28 9.33
N ILE A 10 -21.30 0.97 9.19
CA ILE A 10 -20.79 0.35 7.96
C ILE A 10 -21.90 -0.38 7.17
N ILE A 11 -22.97 -0.82 7.83
CA ILE A 11 -24.10 -1.50 7.16
C ILE A 11 -24.80 -0.56 6.16
N SER A 12 -24.89 0.75 6.43
CA SER A 12 -25.45 1.71 5.46
C SER A 12 -24.56 1.98 4.25
N PHE A 13 -23.26 1.66 4.31
CA PHE A 13 -22.35 1.73 3.16
C PHE A 13 -22.61 0.62 2.12
N LEU A 14 -23.28 -0.47 2.52
CA LEU A 14 -23.43 -1.68 1.71
C LEU A 14 -24.68 -1.73 0.82
N ASN A 15 -25.75 -0.97 1.11
CA ASN A 15 -27.00 -1.07 0.32
C ASN A 15 -27.02 -0.24 -0.97
N CYS A 16 -25.96 0.53 -1.29
CA CYS A 16 -25.92 1.35 -2.51
C CYS A 16 -25.10 0.74 -3.66
N CYS A 17 -24.40 -0.40 -3.47
CA CYS A 17 -23.46 -0.93 -4.47
C CYS A 17 -23.60 -2.41 -4.85
N THR A 18 -24.65 -3.12 -4.43
CA THR A 18 -24.81 -4.55 -4.76
C THR A 18 -25.97 -4.81 -5.70
N SER A 19 -25.81 -4.42 -6.97
CA SER A 19 -26.62 -4.94 -8.07
C SER A 19 -25.79 -5.15 -9.35
N SER A 20 -24.59 -5.71 -9.22
CA SER A 20 -23.89 -6.36 -10.33
C SER A 20 -22.79 -7.26 -9.79
N THR A 21 -22.41 -8.31 -10.53
CA THR A 21 -21.20 -9.15 -10.34
C THR A 21 -21.32 -10.42 -9.45
N LYS A 22 -22.20 -11.36 -9.84
CA LYS A 22 -22.03 -12.79 -9.48
C LYS A 22 -21.31 -13.62 -10.56
N GLU A 23 -21.32 -13.18 -11.82
CA GLU A 23 -20.72 -13.94 -12.94
C GLU A 23 -19.24 -13.60 -13.23
N GLU A 24 -18.76 -12.40 -12.92
CA GLU A 24 -17.35 -12.01 -13.15
C GLU A 24 -16.33 -12.70 -12.22
N LYS A 25 -16.77 -13.21 -11.06
CA LYS A 25 -15.86 -13.81 -10.06
C LYS A 25 -15.30 -15.18 -10.47
N GLN A 26 -15.99 -15.95 -11.32
CA GLN A 26 -15.53 -17.28 -11.71
C GLN A 26 -14.47 -17.25 -12.83
N HIS A 27 -14.45 -16.19 -13.64
CA HIS A 27 -13.48 -16.05 -14.74
C HIS A 27 -12.12 -15.51 -14.26
N LEU A 28 -12.09 -14.76 -13.16
CA LEU A 28 -10.88 -14.21 -12.56
C LEU A 28 -10.05 -15.26 -11.79
N VAL A 29 -10.70 -16.22 -11.12
CA VAL A 29 -10.01 -17.28 -10.35
C VAL A 29 -9.25 -18.26 -11.25
N LYS A 30 -9.80 -18.57 -12.44
CA LYS A 30 -9.09 -19.40 -13.43
C LYS A 30 -7.89 -18.69 -14.08
N LYS A 31 -7.88 -17.36 -14.13
CA LYS A 31 -6.78 -16.57 -14.69
C LYS A 31 -5.62 -16.41 -13.68
N GLN A 32 -5.92 -16.33 -12.38
CA GLN A 32 -4.91 -16.34 -11.31
C GLN A 32 -4.17 -17.69 -11.23
N ASN A 33 -4.89 -18.81 -11.30
CA ASN A 33 -4.25 -20.14 -11.19
C ASN A 33 -3.39 -20.52 -12.40
N LYS A 34 -3.54 -19.84 -13.54
CA LYS A 34 -2.69 -20.05 -14.73
C LYS A 34 -1.38 -19.24 -14.66
N LEU A 35 -1.40 -18.06 -14.02
CA LEU A 35 -0.23 -17.20 -13.86
C LEU A 35 0.77 -17.68 -12.80
N GLU A 36 0.36 -18.50 -11.83
CA GLU A 36 1.25 -19.05 -10.81
C GLU A 36 2.14 -20.21 -11.32
N SER A 37 1.95 -20.68 -12.56
CA SER A 37 2.68 -21.83 -13.12
C SER A 37 3.87 -21.48 -14.03
N GLU A 38 4.14 -20.20 -14.31
CA GLU A 38 5.30 -19.78 -15.09
C GLU A 38 6.42 -19.25 -14.16
N LYS A 39 7.46 -20.06 -14.05
CA LYS A 39 8.61 -19.95 -13.14
C LYS A 39 9.38 -18.63 -13.27
N ILE A 40 9.58 -17.99 -12.12
CA ILE A 40 10.52 -16.88 -11.90
C ILE A 40 11.96 -17.42 -11.98
N ASN A 41 12.70 -17.06 -13.03
CA ASN A 41 14.15 -17.29 -13.15
C ASN A 41 14.91 -15.96 -13.02
N THR A 42 15.09 -15.48 -11.80
CA THR A 42 16.06 -14.43 -11.48
C THR A 42 16.64 -14.69 -10.09
N SER A 43 17.97 -14.81 -10.00
CA SER A 43 18.67 -15.02 -8.73
C SER A 43 18.50 -13.79 -7.83
N PRO A 44 18.10 -13.97 -6.54
CA PRO A 44 18.04 -12.87 -5.59
C PRO A 44 19.44 -12.24 -5.40
N LYS A 45 19.50 -10.90 -5.26
CA LYS A 45 20.75 -10.18 -5.01
C LYS A 45 20.67 -9.42 -3.69
N THR A 46 21.66 -9.62 -2.80
CA THR A 46 21.81 -8.83 -1.58
C THR A 46 22.25 -7.41 -1.90
N LEU A 47 21.57 -6.42 -1.32
CA LEU A 47 21.81 -4.99 -1.59
C LEU A 47 22.41 -4.24 -0.40
N ILE A 48 21.94 -4.55 0.81
CA ILE A 48 22.39 -3.93 2.06
C ILE A 48 22.45 -5.01 3.13
N LYS A 49 23.49 -4.97 3.95
CA LYS A 49 23.62 -5.72 5.21
C LYS A 49 23.91 -4.73 6.33
N SER A 50 23.04 -4.66 7.33
CA SER A 50 23.22 -3.82 8.51
C SER A 50 22.82 -4.60 9.76
N GLY A 51 23.80 -4.93 10.60
CA GLY A 51 23.63 -5.90 11.67
C GLY A 51 23.04 -7.20 11.13
N ASP A 52 21.93 -7.63 11.74
CA ASP A 52 21.23 -8.86 11.36
C ASP A 52 20.08 -8.62 10.37
N THR A 53 20.14 -7.53 9.62
CA THR A 53 19.14 -7.17 8.61
C THR A 53 19.75 -7.15 7.22
N ILE A 54 19.07 -7.80 6.28
CA ILE A 54 19.49 -7.88 4.88
C ILE A 54 18.33 -7.43 3.98
N VAL A 55 18.61 -6.58 3.00
CA VAL A 55 17.66 -6.27 1.92
C VAL A 55 18.02 -7.09 0.70
N ILE A 56 17.08 -7.90 0.23
CA ILE A 56 17.22 -8.75 -0.96
C ILE A 56 16.39 -8.17 -2.10
N LYS A 57 17.01 -7.98 -3.26
CA LYS A 57 16.31 -7.63 -4.50
C LYS A 57 15.88 -8.88 -5.23
N GLN A 58 14.61 -8.92 -5.65
CA GLN A 58 14.08 -9.87 -6.61
C GLN A 58 13.58 -9.08 -7.82
N VAL A 59 14.29 -9.20 -8.95
CA VAL A 59 13.89 -8.58 -10.22
C VAL A 59 12.82 -9.46 -10.85
N HIS A 60 11.71 -8.89 -11.30
CA HIS A 60 10.70 -9.65 -12.02
C HIS A 60 10.93 -9.55 -13.53
N GLN A 61 10.35 -10.50 -14.27
CA GLN A 61 10.34 -10.43 -15.72
C GLN A 61 9.60 -9.17 -16.19
N ILE A 62 10.11 -8.57 -17.27
CA ILE A 62 9.45 -7.45 -17.93
C ILE A 62 8.17 -7.97 -18.59
N GLU A 63 7.04 -7.33 -18.29
CA GLU A 63 5.76 -7.66 -18.91
C GLU A 63 5.46 -6.61 -19.99
N ASN A 64 5.25 -7.06 -21.22
CA ASN A 64 4.89 -6.19 -22.34
C ASN A 64 3.40 -6.34 -22.65
N TYR A 65 2.72 -5.21 -22.75
CA TYR A 65 1.32 -5.09 -23.17
C TYR A 65 1.25 -4.14 -24.37
N ASP A 66 0.19 -4.23 -25.17
CA ASP A 66 0.03 -3.49 -26.43
C ASP A 66 0.23 -1.97 -26.34
N ARG A 67 0.10 -1.37 -25.14
CA ARG A 67 0.19 0.09 -24.92
C ARG A 67 1.18 0.50 -23.83
N PHE A 68 1.82 -0.46 -23.15
CA PHE A 68 2.77 -0.18 -22.08
C PHE A 68 3.62 -1.41 -21.71
N THR A 69 4.81 -1.14 -21.22
CA THR A 69 5.71 -2.12 -20.60
C THR A 69 5.69 -1.94 -19.08
N ILE A 70 5.66 -3.03 -18.33
CA ILE A 70 5.84 -3.01 -16.87
C ILE A 70 7.22 -3.52 -16.51
N LYS A 71 8.00 -2.67 -15.86
CA LYS A 71 9.20 -3.07 -15.11
C LYS A 71 8.83 -3.21 -13.65
N SER A 72 9.19 -4.32 -13.01
CA SER A 72 8.93 -4.48 -11.57
C SER A 72 10.04 -5.19 -10.80
N SER A 73 10.12 -4.91 -9.51
CA SER A 73 11.05 -5.56 -8.59
C SER A 73 10.49 -5.56 -7.18
N SER A 74 10.87 -6.57 -6.40
CA SER A 74 10.56 -6.67 -4.98
C SER A 74 11.83 -6.47 -4.15
N TYR A 75 11.72 -5.68 -3.09
CA TYR A 75 12.76 -5.47 -2.08
C TYR A 75 12.27 -6.11 -0.78
N LEU A 76 12.88 -7.24 -0.44
CA LEU A 76 12.49 -8.09 0.69
C LEU A 76 13.37 -7.75 1.88
N TRP A 77 12.74 -7.42 3.01
CA TRP A 77 13.41 -7.04 4.23
C TRP A 77 13.53 -8.26 5.15
N VAL A 78 14.73 -8.81 5.28
CA VAL A 78 15.02 -10.04 6.04
C VAL A 78 15.71 -9.68 7.34
N THR A 79 15.22 -10.16 8.47
CA THR A 79 15.86 -9.99 9.79
C THR A 79 16.08 -11.33 10.48
N LYS A 80 17.14 -11.49 11.29
CA LYS A 80 17.52 -12.59 12.23
C LYS A 80 16.82 -13.98 12.15
N LYS A 81 15.49 -14.02 12.07
CA LYS A 81 14.62 -15.21 12.01
C LYS A 81 14.09 -15.56 10.62
N ASP A 82 14.67 -14.99 9.57
CA ASP A 82 14.37 -15.31 8.16
C ASP A 82 12.89 -15.17 7.78
N THR A 83 12.40 -13.94 7.88
CA THR A 83 11.04 -13.61 7.48
C THR A 83 11.09 -12.68 6.28
N LEU A 84 10.82 -13.20 5.08
CA LEU A 84 10.52 -12.42 3.85
C LEU A 84 9.16 -11.68 3.96
N ASP A 85 8.72 -11.44 5.19
CA ASP A 85 7.39 -11.03 5.60
C ASP A 85 7.15 -9.54 5.40
N PHE A 86 8.18 -8.76 5.08
CA PHE A 86 8.03 -7.36 4.70
C PHE A 86 8.63 -7.14 3.31
N LYS A 87 7.76 -6.73 2.37
CA LYS A 87 8.06 -6.60 0.96
C LYS A 87 7.68 -5.21 0.47
N ILE A 88 8.63 -4.53 -0.17
CA ILE A 88 8.36 -3.33 -0.95
C ILE A 88 8.41 -3.73 -2.41
N HIS A 89 7.25 -3.75 -3.06
CA HIS A 89 7.12 -4.00 -4.48
C HIS A 89 7.08 -2.66 -5.23
N VAL A 90 7.84 -2.57 -6.31
CA VAL A 90 7.89 -1.36 -7.13
C VAL A 90 7.56 -1.72 -8.55
N ARG A 91 6.64 -0.96 -9.16
CA ARG A 91 6.22 -1.10 -10.55
C ARG A 91 6.42 0.22 -11.27
N GLU A 92 6.96 0.15 -12.46
CA GLU A 92 7.07 1.28 -13.39
C GLU A 92 6.36 0.91 -14.69
N TYR A 93 5.31 1.67 -14.99
CA TYR A 93 4.56 1.59 -16.24
C TYR A 93 5.22 2.52 -17.24
N ILE A 94 5.74 1.97 -18.33
CA ILE A 94 6.41 2.71 -19.41
C ILE A 94 5.48 2.66 -20.62
N THR A 95 4.89 3.80 -20.96
CA THR A 95 4.04 3.91 -22.17
C THR A 95 4.86 4.30 -23.40
N ASP A 96 4.32 4.07 -24.59
CA ASP A 96 4.96 4.45 -25.87
C ASP A 96 5.24 5.96 -25.98
N SER A 97 4.44 6.78 -25.28
CA SER A 97 4.66 8.22 -25.17
C SER A 97 5.84 8.60 -24.25
N SER A 98 6.64 7.62 -23.80
CA SER A 98 7.69 7.77 -22.78
C SER A 98 7.20 8.30 -21.42
N LYS A 99 5.88 8.45 -21.23
CA LYS A 99 5.28 8.69 -19.91
C LYS A 99 5.52 7.46 -19.06
N THR A 100 6.07 7.73 -17.89
CA THR A 100 6.40 6.70 -16.89
C THR A 100 5.62 6.98 -15.63
N HIS A 101 5.09 5.93 -15.02
CA HIS A 101 4.38 6.04 -13.75
C HIS A 101 4.91 4.99 -12.78
N VAL A 102 5.43 5.44 -11.65
CA VAL A 102 5.99 4.55 -10.62
C VAL A 102 4.99 4.40 -9.49
N HIS A 103 4.73 3.15 -9.09
CA HIS A 103 3.92 2.78 -7.94
C HIS A 103 4.76 1.94 -6.99
N ILE A 104 4.59 2.19 -5.70
CA ILE A 104 5.21 1.41 -4.63
C ILE A 104 4.10 0.74 -3.82
N ASP A 105 4.12 -0.59 -3.73
CA ASP A 105 3.22 -1.35 -2.87
C ASP A 105 4.03 -1.91 -1.69
N ILE A 106 3.63 -1.58 -0.47
CA ILE A 106 4.24 -2.08 0.75
C ILE A 106 3.34 -3.17 1.29
N ARG A 107 3.86 -4.39 1.35
CA ARG A 107 3.17 -5.60 1.78
C ARG A 107 3.85 -6.20 2.98
N HIS A 108 3.08 -6.67 3.93
CA HIS A 108 3.62 -7.50 5.00
C HIS A 108 2.62 -8.57 5.45
N SER A 109 3.08 -9.70 5.98
CA SER A 109 2.22 -10.80 6.48
C SER A 109 1.95 -10.71 7.99
N GLU A 110 2.81 -10.02 8.73
CA GLU A 110 2.71 -9.88 10.17
C GLU A 110 2.18 -8.50 10.60
N THR A 111 1.72 -8.39 11.84
CA THR A 111 1.31 -7.08 12.38
C THR A 111 2.53 -6.20 12.60
N VAL A 112 2.61 -5.07 11.89
CA VAL A 112 3.68 -4.08 12.03
C VAL A 112 3.12 -2.72 12.43
N PHE A 113 3.96 -1.90 13.05
CA PHE A 113 3.66 -0.48 13.24
C PHE A 113 3.87 0.27 11.91
N PHE A 114 3.02 1.24 11.61
CA PHE A 114 3.15 2.09 10.42
C PHE A 114 4.49 2.84 10.44
N SER A 115 4.90 3.34 11.60
CA SER A 115 6.23 3.93 11.80
C SER A 115 7.37 3.00 11.39
N THR A 116 7.23 1.68 11.62
CA THR A 116 8.22 0.68 11.18
C THR A 116 8.19 0.50 9.66
N ALA A 117 7.01 0.44 9.06
CA ALA A 117 6.87 0.39 7.60
C ALA A 117 7.46 1.64 6.91
N LEU A 118 7.23 2.83 7.47
CA LEU A 118 7.83 4.09 7.01
C LEU A 118 9.35 4.07 7.11
N LYS A 119 9.90 3.54 8.22
CA LYS A 119 11.34 3.38 8.38
C LYS A 119 11.93 2.45 7.32
N HIS A 120 11.29 1.32 7.05
CA HIS A 120 11.74 0.39 6.00
C HIS A 120 11.66 1.03 4.61
N LEU A 121 10.55 1.70 4.29
CA LEU A 121 10.42 2.48 3.06
C LEU A 121 11.56 3.49 2.90
N LYS A 122 11.78 4.32 3.92
CA LYS A 122 12.85 5.32 3.93
C LYS A 122 14.23 4.71 3.65
N ASN A 123 14.52 3.56 4.26
CA ASN A 123 15.79 2.86 4.07
C ASN A 123 15.93 2.23 2.68
N CYS A 124 14.82 1.83 2.05
CA CYS A 124 14.83 1.24 0.71
C CYS A 124 14.85 2.27 -0.41
N ILE A 125 14.41 3.51 -0.17
CA ILE A 125 14.36 4.58 -1.19
C ILE A 125 15.68 4.74 -1.95
N PRO A 126 16.86 4.88 -1.31
CA PRO A 126 18.13 5.06 -2.03
C PRO A 126 18.50 3.88 -2.93
N ILE A 127 18.00 2.67 -2.60
CA ILE A 127 18.19 1.49 -3.42
C ILE A 127 17.22 1.52 -4.61
N ILE A 128 15.93 1.76 -4.33
CA ILE A 128 14.87 1.82 -5.34
C ILE A 128 15.21 2.87 -6.41
N GLN A 129 15.74 4.03 -6.00
CA GLN A 129 16.14 5.11 -6.90
C GLN A 129 17.21 4.73 -7.93
N LYS A 130 18.03 3.70 -7.65
CA LYS A 130 19.02 3.21 -8.63
C LYS A 130 18.37 2.48 -9.80
N ASP A 131 17.19 1.92 -9.56
CA ASP A 131 16.50 1.05 -10.50
C ASP A 131 15.25 1.70 -11.12
N PHE A 132 14.66 2.70 -10.46
CA PHE A 132 13.38 3.29 -10.84
C PHE A 132 13.44 4.82 -10.80
N ALA A 133 12.79 5.46 -11.78
CA ALA A 133 12.70 6.92 -11.84
C ALA A 133 11.70 7.47 -10.84
N LEU A 134 12.06 7.56 -9.55
CA LEU A 134 11.15 8.05 -8.48
C LEU A 134 10.67 9.50 -8.67
N LYS A 135 11.27 10.27 -9.58
CA LYS A 135 10.68 11.54 -10.04
C LYS A 135 9.27 11.37 -10.63
N ASN A 136 8.92 10.16 -11.08
CA ASN A 136 7.62 9.80 -11.65
C ASN A 136 6.75 8.99 -10.67
N LEU A 137 7.12 8.99 -9.37
CA LEU A 137 6.36 8.34 -8.32
C LEU A 137 4.97 8.97 -8.19
N GLY A 138 3.96 8.16 -8.47
CA GLY A 138 2.57 8.55 -8.50
C GLY A 138 1.75 8.10 -7.31
N SER A 139 2.09 6.96 -6.74
CA SER A 139 1.42 6.49 -5.54
C SER A 139 2.27 5.56 -4.70
N ILE A 140 1.92 5.52 -3.42
CA ILE A 140 2.39 4.52 -2.47
C ILE A 140 1.16 3.86 -1.86
N GLN A 141 1.09 2.55 -1.92
CA GLN A 141 0.01 1.75 -1.35
C GLN A 141 0.56 0.96 -0.17
N PHE A 142 -0.14 1.03 0.96
CA PHE A 142 0.17 0.28 2.16
C PHE A 142 -0.87 -0.83 2.31
N GLU A 143 -0.43 -2.08 2.10
CA GLU A 143 -1.22 -3.29 2.17
C GLU A 143 -0.74 -4.16 3.36
N GLY A 144 -1.58 -4.33 4.38
CA GLY A 144 -1.25 -5.16 5.54
C GLY A 144 -2.45 -5.99 6.00
N PRO A 145 -2.24 -7.20 6.56
CA PRO A 145 -3.30 -8.15 6.86
C PRO A 145 -4.23 -7.67 7.95
N ASN A 146 -3.78 -6.79 8.83
CA ASN A 146 -4.62 -6.10 9.79
C ASN A 146 -4.04 -4.69 9.93
N ALA A 147 -4.92 -3.69 10.04
CA ALA A 147 -4.55 -2.27 10.15
C ALA A 147 -3.31 -2.11 11.04
N TYR A 148 -2.32 -1.34 10.58
CA TYR A 148 -1.10 -1.05 11.34
C TYR A 148 -1.43 -0.81 12.81
N LYS A 149 -0.65 -1.39 13.73
CA LYS A 149 -1.05 -1.43 15.16
C LYS A 149 -1.32 -0.04 15.74
N ASP A 150 -0.47 0.92 15.36
CA ASP A 150 -0.63 2.34 15.67
C ASP A 150 -1.85 2.95 14.96
N PHE A 151 -2.21 2.56 13.73
CA PHE A 151 -3.45 3.01 13.07
C PHE A 151 -4.67 2.61 13.89
N SER A 152 -4.75 1.35 14.31
CA SER A 152 -5.88 0.85 15.10
C SER A 152 -5.98 1.46 16.51
N THR A 153 -4.91 2.14 16.98
CA THR A 153 -4.84 2.72 18.32
C THR A 153 -5.09 4.23 18.32
N TYR A 154 -4.50 4.96 17.37
CA TYR A 154 -4.49 6.43 17.36
C TYR A 154 -5.57 7.03 16.46
N LEU A 155 -5.74 6.52 15.23
CA LEU A 155 -6.71 7.07 14.28
C LEU A 155 -8.15 7.04 14.82
N PRO A 156 -8.63 5.99 15.51
CA PRO A 156 -9.96 6.02 16.12
C PRO A 156 -10.15 7.13 17.15
N LYS A 157 -9.11 7.42 17.96
CA LYS A 157 -9.16 8.49 18.97
C LYS A 157 -9.17 9.87 18.33
N GLU A 158 -8.34 10.07 17.29
CA GLU A 158 -8.33 11.31 16.52
C GLU A 158 -9.66 11.53 15.78
N TYR A 159 -10.24 10.46 15.24
CA TYR A 159 -11.55 10.49 14.61
C TYR A 159 -12.64 10.88 15.61
N GLU A 160 -12.73 10.18 16.74
CA GLU A 160 -13.75 10.44 17.77
C GLU A 160 -13.60 11.85 18.35
N SER A 161 -12.37 12.33 18.54
CA SER A 161 -12.14 13.69 19.00
C SER A 161 -12.61 14.77 18.01
N LYS A 162 -12.61 14.48 16.70
CA LYS A 162 -12.92 15.46 15.66
C LYS A 162 -14.37 15.40 15.19
N TYR A 163 -14.91 14.20 15.07
CA TYR A 163 -16.23 13.93 14.48
C TYR A 163 -17.17 13.21 15.45
N GLY A 164 -16.71 12.83 16.65
CA GLY A 164 -17.49 12.03 17.58
C GLY A 164 -17.94 10.71 16.95
N ASN A 165 -19.25 10.48 17.00
CA ASN A 165 -19.93 9.35 16.35
C ASN A 165 -20.70 9.80 15.10
N GLU A 166 -20.22 10.83 14.39
CA GLU A 166 -20.81 11.25 13.12
C GLU A 166 -20.18 10.53 11.92
N LYS A 167 -20.96 10.37 10.86
CA LYS A 167 -20.49 9.84 9.57
C LYS A 167 -19.87 10.97 8.76
N ILE A 168 -18.70 10.70 8.19
CA ILE A 168 -18.02 11.63 7.31
C ILE A 168 -17.99 11.10 5.87
N ASN A 169 -18.04 12.01 4.90
CA ASN A 169 -17.94 11.65 3.49
C ASN A 169 -16.49 11.43 3.05
N TYR A 170 -16.30 10.99 1.80
CA TYR A 170 -14.97 10.67 1.26
C TYR A 170 -13.97 11.84 1.32
N LEU A 171 -14.41 13.06 1.00
CA LEU A 171 -13.55 14.24 1.05
C LEU A 171 -13.07 14.52 2.49
N GLN A 172 -13.97 14.35 3.45
CA GLN A 172 -13.64 14.49 4.87
C GLN A 172 -12.70 13.38 5.37
N VAL A 173 -12.78 12.15 4.83
CA VAL A 173 -11.80 11.07 5.13
C VAL A 173 -10.41 11.47 4.65
N ASN A 174 -10.30 11.98 3.42
CA ASN A 174 -9.03 12.48 2.90
C ASN A 174 -8.46 13.59 3.80
N ASP A 175 -9.29 14.60 4.13
CA ASP A 175 -8.87 15.71 4.98
C ASP A 175 -8.46 15.26 6.38
N PHE A 176 -9.18 14.28 6.94
CA PHE A 176 -8.84 13.66 8.22
C PHE A 176 -7.47 12.99 8.16
N LEU A 177 -7.21 12.12 7.17
CA LEU A 177 -5.92 11.43 7.04
C LEU A 177 -4.77 12.41 6.76
N MET A 178 -5.02 13.47 5.97
CA MET A 178 -4.07 14.56 5.74
C MET A 178 -3.72 15.35 7.02
N GLN A 179 -4.63 15.42 7.99
CA GLN A 179 -4.42 16.14 9.25
C GLN A 179 -4.01 15.23 10.41
N SER A 180 -4.07 13.91 10.21
CA SER A 180 -3.73 12.93 11.23
C SER A 180 -2.28 13.05 11.71
N SER A 181 -2.03 12.58 12.94
CA SER A 181 -0.68 12.59 13.55
C SER A 181 0.37 11.80 12.76
N MET A 182 -0.04 11.00 11.78
CA MET A 182 0.80 10.07 11.04
C MET A 182 1.34 10.67 9.74
N ASN A 183 0.63 11.66 9.18
CA ASN A 183 1.02 12.33 7.95
C ASN A 183 2.38 13.06 8.03
N PRO A 184 2.80 13.69 9.16
CA PRO A 184 4.08 14.39 9.24
C PRO A 184 5.30 13.52 8.93
N GLU A 185 5.37 12.29 9.42
CA GLU A 185 6.50 11.39 9.15
C GLU A 185 6.52 10.93 7.69
N PHE A 186 5.35 10.66 7.13
CA PHE A 186 5.24 10.31 5.71
C PHE A 186 5.60 11.50 4.80
N LYS A 187 5.17 12.72 5.15
CA LYS A 187 5.56 13.97 4.47
C LYS A 187 7.06 14.17 4.45
N LYS A 188 7.78 13.88 5.56
CA LYS A 188 9.25 13.95 5.58
C LYS A 188 9.89 13.02 4.55
N ILE A 189 9.33 11.82 4.36
CA ILE A 189 9.80 10.87 3.35
C ILE A 189 9.56 11.43 1.94
N LEU A 190 8.33 11.88 1.63
CA LEU A 190 8.02 12.43 0.31
C LEU A 190 8.81 13.71 0.00
N PHE A 191 9.03 14.56 1.00
CA PHE A 191 9.82 15.77 0.84
C PHE A 191 11.26 15.46 0.41
N SER A 192 11.85 14.38 0.91
CA SER A 192 13.18 13.91 0.46
C SER A 192 13.21 13.48 -1.02
N LEU A 193 12.05 13.17 -1.60
CA LEU A 193 11.85 12.87 -3.01
C LEU A 193 11.43 14.09 -3.84
N LYS A 194 11.35 15.29 -3.22
CA LYS A 194 10.72 16.49 -3.78
C LYS A 194 9.28 16.22 -4.22
N LYS A 195 8.54 15.48 -3.41
CA LYS A 195 7.15 15.08 -3.65
C LYS A 195 6.24 15.55 -2.52
N GLU A 196 4.97 15.70 -2.85
CA GLU A 196 3.92 16.05 -1.90
C GLU A 196 2.75 15.07 -2.02
N THR A 197 2.12 14.77 -0.89
CA THR A 197 0.86 14.03 -0.88
C THR A 197 -0.23 14.90 -1.49
N TYR A 198 -0.92 14.35 -2.49
CA TYR A 198 -2.12 14.95 -3.08
C TYR A 198 -3.38 14.45 -2.36
N GLU A 199 -3.46 13.15 -2.10
CA GLU A 199 -4.68 12.52 -1.59
C GLU A 199 -4.36 11.23 -0.82
N TYR A 200 -5.13 10.97 0.23
CA TYR A 200 -5.26 9.66 0.86
C TYR A 200 -6.59 9.02 0.49
N SER A 201 -6.56 7.73 0.18
CA SER A 201 -7.73 6.91 -0.11
C SER A 201 -7.67 5.59 0.65
N ILE A 202 -8.84 5.06 1.03
CA ILE A 202 -8.99 3.73 1.63
C ILE A 202 -9.63 2.83 0.58
N GLU A 203 -8.88 1.86 0.05
CA GLU A 203 -9.31 1.07 -1.11
C GLU A 203 -10.01 -0.25 -0.76
N LYS A 204 -9.62 -0.89 0.34
CA LYS A 204 -10.15 -2.21 0.74
C LYS A 204 -10.23 -2.31 2.25
N PHE A 205 -11.25 -3.03 2.72
CA PHE A 205 -11.33 -3.57 4.07
C PHE A 205 -12.13 -4.88 4.03
N GLN A 206 -11.77 -5.83 4.89
CA GLN A 206 -12.53 -7.05 5.15
C GLN A 206 -13.25 -6.89 6.48
N ILE A 207 -14.55 -7.24 6.50
CA ILE A 207 -15.30 -7.37 7.75
C ILE A 207 -15.44 -8.87 8.03
N ARG A 208 -14.88 -9.33 9.15
CA ARG A 208 -15.18 -10.64 9.72
C ARG A 208 -15.55 -10.44 11.18
N ASP A 209 -16.72 -10.92 11.59
CA ASP A 209 -17.20 -10.88 12.99
C ASP A 209 -17.08 -9.51 13.67
N SER A 210 -17.45 -8.42 12.98
CA SER A 210 -17.34 -7.03 13.48
C SER A 210 -15.93 -6.45 13.52
N ILE A 211 -14.92 -7.18 13.05
CA ILE A 211 -13.52 -6.73 13.00
C ILE A 211 -13.24 -6.20 11.59
N ILE A 212 -12.90 -4.92 11.50
CA ILE A 212 -12.31 -4.34 10.29
C ILE A 212 -10.87 -4.84 10.21
N SER A 213 -10.59 -5.67 9.22
CA SER A 213 -9.27 -6.20 8.89
C SER A 213 -8.88 -5.75 7.47
N GLY A 214 -7.59 -5.78 7.14
CA GLY A 214 -7.14 -5.50 5.77
C GLY A 214 -7.43 -4.09 5.23
N ILE A 215 -7.22 -3.03 6.01
CA ILE A 215 -7.28 -1.64 5.52
C ILE A 215 -6.11 -1.41 4.56
N THR A 216 -6.43 -1.11 3.30
CA THR A 216 -5.44 -0.64 2.31
C THR A 216 -5.49 0.87 2.21
N ILE A 217 -4.37 1.53 2.52
CA ILE A 217 -4.23 2.98 2.31
C ILE A 217 -3.46 3.22 1.01
N LEU A 218 -4.12 3.88 0.06
CA LEU A 218 -3.48 4.42 -1.12
C LEU A 218 -3.17 5.89 -0.89
N VAL A 219 -1.91 6.27 -1.12
CA VAL A 219 -1.48 7.66 -1.09
C VAL A 219 -1.12 8.08 -2.50
N ARG A 220 -1.86 9.04 -3.06
CA ARG A 220 -1.57 9.63 -4.37
C ARG A 220 -0.64 10.81 -4.20
N ILE A 221 0.34 10.88 -5.09
CA ILE A 221 1.45 11.84 -5.03
C ILE A 221 1.29 12.82 -6.18
N LYS A 222 1.49 14.11 -5.86
CA LYS A 222 1.47 15.16 -6.86
C LYS A 222 2.67 14.99 -7.78
N ASN A 223 2.41 14.88 -9.09
CA ASN A 223 3.45 15.01 -10.09
C ASN A 223 3.58 16.49 -10.47
N ASP A 224 4.82 16.96 -10.53
CA ASP A 224 5.12 18.26 -11.11
C ASP A 224 4.71 18.19 -12.59
N LYS A 225 3.84 19.12 -12.99
CA LYS A 225 3.39 19.26 -14.38
C LYS A 225 4.50 19.84 -15.23
#